data_AF-A0AAX3AJA0-F1
#
_entry.id   AF-A0AAX3AJA0-F1
#
_cell.length_a   1.000
_cell.length_b   1.000
_cell.length_c   1.000
_cell.angle_alpha   90.00
_cell.angle_beta   90.00
_cell.angle_gamma   90.00
#
_symmetry.space_group_name_H-M   'P 1'
#
loop_
_entity.id
_entity.type
_entity.pdbx_description
1 polymer ?
#
loop_
_entity_poly.entity_id
_entity_poly.type
_entity_poly.pdbx_seq_one_letter_code
_entity_poly.pdbx_strand_id
1 'polypeptide(L)'
;MGGRSAAVSESDTERKVVKTYVPAHQKERWREHAAELEMSQSEFVRLMIQAGRRDFDLDGEPEESGSGDETPGVDGLEGRVLDVLDDGYWSWDELVQSLTDDIEERLETTLQRLQRENRIRYSGRHGGYTAGDDGR
;
A
#
# COMPACT_ATOMS: atom_id res chain seq x y z
N MET A 1 -29.16 41.66 18.70
CA MET A 1 -27.76 41.41 18.30
C MET A 1 -27.04 40.77 19.47
N GLY A 2 -26.61 39.53 19.32
CA GLY A 2 -25.84 38.79 20.32
C GLY A 2 -25.18 37.63 19.60
N GLY A 3 -23.94 37.84 19.15
CA GLY A 3 -23.20 36.89 18.33
C GLY A 3 -22.94 35.60 19.10
N ARG A 4 -23.42 34.48 18.54
CA ARG A 4 -22.92 33.15 18.89
C ARG A 4 -21.53 33.03 18.27
N SER A 5 -20.50 33.36 19.06
CA SER A 5 -19.15 32.88 18.79
C SER A 5 -19.18 31.37 19.04
N ALA A 6 -19.27 30.58 17.98
CA ALA A 6 -19.04 29.15 18.05
C ALA A 6 -17.57 28.98 18.45
N ALA A 7 -17.33 28.61 19.70
CA ALA A 7 -16.05 28.07 20.11
C ALA A 7 -15.80 26.84 19.21
N VAL A 8 -14.80 26.93 18.34
CA VAL A 8 -14.27 25.75 17.67
C VAL A 8 -13.76 24.85 18.80
N SER A 9 -14.41 23.72 19.02
CA SER A 9 -14.03 22.79 20.07
C SER A 9 -12.59 22.33 19.82
N GLU A 10 -11.69 22.57 20.76
CA GLU A 10 -10.25 22.26 20.68
C GLU A 10 -9.94 20.77 20.44
N SER A 11 -10.97 19.91 20.52
CA SER A 11 -10.91 18.47 20.24
C SER A 11 -10.54 18.10 18.79
N ASP A 12 -10.66 19.03 17.83
CA ASP A 12 -10.41 18.73 16.41
C ASP A 12 -8.90 18.73 16.02
N THR A 13 -8.03 19.25 16.88
CA THR A 13 -6.58 19.36 16.60
C THR A 13 -5.74 18.29 17.32
N GLU A 14 -6.37 17.33 17.97
CA GLU A 14 -5.67 16.25 18.67
C GLU A 14 -4.93 15.34 17.66
N ARG A 15 -3.59 15.34 17.73
CA ARG A 15 -2.75 14.46 16.90
C ARG A 15 -2.70 13.07 17.51
N LYS A 16 -3.20 12.07 16.78
CA LYS A 16 -3.08 10.65 17.14
C LYS A 16 -1.99 9.97 16.31
N VAL A 17 -1.23 9.09 16.95
CA VAL A 17 -0.20 8.29 16.28
C VAL A 17 -0.88 7.13 15.57
N VAL A 18 -0.64 7.02 14.27
CA VAL A 18 -1.05 5.86 13.46
C VAL A 18 0.17 4.97 13.27
N LYS A 19 0.01 3.66 13.47
CA LYS A 19 1.03 2.65 13.21
C LYS A 19 0.50 1.68 12.17
N THR A 20 1.31 1.40 11.16
CA THR A 20 1.03 0.39 10.14
C THR A 20 2.33 -0.32 9.77
N TYR A 21 2.21 -1.46 9.10
CA TYR A 21 3.34 -2.23 8.60
C TYR A 21 3.50 -1.99 7.11
N VAL A 22 4.74 -1.79 6.69
CA VAL A 22 5.12 -1.63 5.29
C VAL A 22 6.36 -2.47 5.02
N PRO A 23 6.55 -2.99 3.79
CA PRO A 23 7.77 -3.67 3.42
C PRO A 23 9.01 -2.82 3.71
N ALA A 24 10.09 -3.46 4.21
CA ALA A 24 11.29 -2.76 4.64
C ALA A 24 11.92 -1.88 3.53
N HIS A 25 11.94 -2.38 2.30
CA HIS A 25 12.47 -1.66 1.13
C HIS A 25 11.65 -0.40 0.81
N GLN A 26 10.34 -0.44 1.03
CA GLN A 26 9.46 0.70 0.74
C GLN A 26 9.66 1.81 1.78
N LYS A 27 9.82 1.43 3.05
CA LYS A 27 10.20 2.38 4.11
C LYS A 27 11.56 3.03 3.85
N GLU A 28 12.51 2.27 3.29
CA GLU A 28 13.84 2.78 2.94
C GLU A 28 13.75 3.85 1.85
N ARG A 29 13.03 3.57 0.74
CA ARG A 29 12.78 4.56 -0.31
C ARG A 29 12.13 5.84 0.20
N TRP A 30 11.13 5.72 1.07
CA TRP A 30 10.49 6.90 1.68
C TRP A 30 11.44 7.70 2.58
N ARG A 31 12.37 7.01 3.26
CA ARG A 31 13.39 7.68 4.07
C ARG A 31 14.35 8.47 3.17
N GLU A 32 14.75 7.90 2.05
CA GLU A 32 15.61 8.57 1.07
C GLU A 32 14.92 9.81 0.49
N HIS A 33 13.68 9.67 -0.01
CA HIS A 33 12.93 10.80 -0.55
C HIS A 33 12.64 11.89 0.49
N ALA A 34 12.36 11.51 1.74
CA ALA A 34 12.20 12.49 2.81
C ALA A 34 13.50 13.27 3.07
N ALA A 35 14.66 12.60 2.98
CA ALA A 35 15.95 13.26 3.12
C ALA A 35 16.26 14.19 1.94
N GLU A 36 15.91 13.80 0.71
CA GLU A 36 16.03 14.65 -0.48
C GLU A 36 15.18 15.92 -0.39
N LEU A 37 14.00 15.82 0.23
CA LEU A 37 13.08 16.94 0.45
C LEU A 37 13.31 17.66 1.80
N GLU A 38 14.41 17.35 2.50
CA GLU A 38 14.78 17.93 3.80
C GLU A 38 13.66 17.89 4.87
N MET A 39 12.83 16.86 4.84
CA MET A 39 11.67 16.70 5.72
C MET A 39 11.75 15.44 6.57
N SER A 40 10.92 15.39 7.63
CA SER A 40 10.83 14.18 8.44
C SER A 40 10.11 13.07 7.68
N GLN A 41 10.46 11.80 7.96
CA GLN A 41 9.77 10.65 7.38
C GLN A 41 8.25 10.67 7.65
N SER A 42 7.83 11.10 8.84
CA SER A 42 6.41 11.21 9.19
C SER A 42 5.67 12.29 8.39
N GLU A 43 6.36 13.37 8.04
CA GLU A 43 5.82 14.46 7.24
C GLU A 43 5.70 14.06 5.76
N PHE A 44 6.71 13.38 5.23
CA PHE A 44 6.66 12.77 3.91
C PHE A 44 5.50 11.77 3.79
N VAL A 45 5.36 10.85 4.76
CA VAL A 45 4.25 9.88 4.78
C VAL A 45 2.89 10.58 4.86
N ARG A 46 2.78 11.65 5.64
CA ARG A 46 1.54 12.44 5.71
C ARG A 46 1.20 13.08 4.37
N LEU A 47 2.18 13.62 3.65
CA LEU A 47 1.99 14.22 2.32
C LEU A 47 1.52 13.16 1.31
N MET A 48 2.16 11.99 1.28
CA MET A 48 1.77 10.87 0.41
C MET A 48 0.33 10.42 0.66
N ILE A 49 -0.09 10.31 1.93
CA ILE A 49 -1.46 9.93 2.29
C ILE A 49 -2.45 11.04 1.89
N GLN A 50 -2.10 12.31 2.06
CA GLN A 50 -2.93 13.43 1.66
C GLN A 50 -3.09 13.52 0.14
N ALA A 51 -2.02 13.24 -0.61
CA ALA A 51 -2.05 13.15 -2.07
C ALA A 51 -2.96 11.99 -2.51
N GLY A 52 -2.70 10.77 -2.05
CA GLY A 52 -3.52 9.61 -2.43
C GLY A 52 -4.99 9.70 -2.00
N ARG A 53 -5.29 10.38 -0.88
CA ARG A 53 -6.69 10.70 -0.53
C ARG A 53 -7.32 11.70 -1.49
N ARG A 54 -6.56 12.66 -1.99
CA ARG A 54 -7.06 13.63 -2.97
C ARG A 54 -7.37 12.96 -4.30
N ASP A 55 -6.59 11.99 -4.73
CA ASP A 55 -6.88 11.17 -5.92
C ASP A 55 -8.14 10.29 -5.73
N PHE A 56 -8.45 9.88 -4.49
CA PHE A 56 -9.66 9.12 -4.16
C PHE A 56 -10.94 9.98 -3.99
N ASP A 57 -10.82 11.30 -3.78
CA ASP A 57 -11.94 12.24 -3.54
C ASP A 57 -12.40 12.94 -4.85
N LEU A 58 -11.90 12.52 -6.01
CA LEU A 58 -12.25 13.11 -7.31
C LEU A 58 -13.49 12.45 -7.93
N ASP A 59 -14.67 12.77 -7.40
CA ASP A 59 -15.95 12.78 -8.14
C ASP A 59 -16.03 13.97 -9.14
N GLY A 60 -14.89 14.42 -9.67
CA GLY A 60 -14.82 15.60 -10.54
C GLY A 60 -13.53 15.65 -11.35
N GLU A 61 -13.59 15.04 -12.53
CA GLU A 61 -12.69 15.14 -13.69
C GLU A 61 -11.17 14.90 -13.44
N PRO A 62 -10.58 13.85 -14.04
CA PRO A 62 -9.15 13.61 -13.92
C PRO A 62 -8.37 14.61 -14.78
N GLU A 63 -7.69 15.56 -14.14
CA GLU A 63 -6.57 16.26 -14.77
C GLU A 63 -5.40 15.28 -14.84
N GLU A 64 -5.14 14.74 -16.04
CA GLU A 64 -3.96 13.94 -16.36
C GLU A 64 -2.67 14.75 -16.10
N SER A 65 -2.17 14.70 -14.86
CA SER A 65 -0.77 15.02 -14.57
C SER A 65 0.05 13.75 -14.70
N GLY A 66 0.49 13.50 -15.93
CA GLY A 66 1.42 12.43 -16.27
C GLY A 66 2.69 12.49 -15.44
N SER A 67 2.82 11.56 -14.52
CA SER A 67 4.11 11.00 -14.11
C SER A 67 3.89 9.51 -13.93
N GLY A 68 4.20 8.75 -14.98
CA GLY A 68 4.32 7.31 -14.91
C GLY A 68 5.44 6.93 -13.95
N ASP A 69 5.13 6.91 -12.66
CA ASP A 69 5.76 5.98 -11.74
C ASP A 69 4.75 4.85 -11.60
N GLU A 70 4.85 3.90 -12.54
CA GLU A 70 4.15 2.61 -12.46
C GLU A 70 4.54 2.00 -11.13
N THR A 71 3.72 2.25 -10.10
CA THR A 71 3.93 1.67 -8.79
C THR A 71 3.58 0.20 -8.98
N PRO A 72 4.55 -0.74 -9.04
CA PRO A 72 4.28 -2.11 -9.42
C PRO A 72 3.52 -2.75 -8.26
N GLY A 73 2.19 -2.67 -8.31
CA GLY A 73 1.33 -3.07 -7.22
C GLY A 73 -0.05 -2.42 -7.22
N VAL A 74 -0.19 -1.18 -7.72
CA VAL A 74 -1.46 -0.42 -7.63
C VAL A 74 -2.33 -0.58 -8.88
N ASP A 75 -1.73 -0.75 -10.07
CA ASP A 75 -2.41 -0.88 -11.38
C ASP A 75 -3.27 -2.15 -11.58
N GLY A 76 -3.60 -2.88 -10.51
CA GLY A 76 -4.50 -4.02 -10.59
C GLY A 76 -5.34 -4.27 -9.35
N LEU A 77 -5.28 -3.41 -8.33
CA LEU A 77 -6.09 -3.59 -7.12
C LEU A 77 -7.55 -3.23 -7.40
N GLU A 78 -7.80 -2.09 -8.06
CA GLU A 78 -9.14 -1.65 -8.43
C GLU A 78 -9.88 -2.71 -9.26
N GLY A 79 -9.22 -3.24 -10.31
CA GLY A 79 -9.77 -4.31 -11.12
C GLY A 79 -10.10 -5.57 -10.32
N ARG A 80 -9.26 -5.96 -9.35
CA ARG A 80 -9.54 -7.12 -8.47
C ARG A 80 -10.68 -6.86 -7.50
N VAL A 81 -10.78 -5.65 -6.95
CA VAL A 81 -11.90 -5.27 -6.08
C VAL A 81 -13.20 -5.35 -6.88
N LEU A 82 -13.23 -4.86 -8.11
CA LEU A 82 -14.40 -4.95 -8.99
C LEU A 82 -14.73 -6.40 -9.36
N ASP A 83 -13.73 -7.25 -9.64
CA ASP A 83 -13.91 -8.67 -9.94
C ASP A 83 -14.56 -9.42 -8.76
N VAL A 84 -14.08 -9.22 -7.54
CA VAL A 84 -14.65 -9.81 -6.32
C VAL A 84 -16.08 -9.31 -6.08
N LEU A 85 -16.36 -8.04 -6.33
CA LEU A 85 -17.68 -7.45 -6.14
C LEU A 85 -18.69 -7.84 -7.24
N ASP A 86 -18.25 -8.38 -8.39
CA ASP A 86 -19.15 -8.88 -9.43
C ASP A 86 -20.02 -10.05 -8.93
N ASP A 87 -19.47 -10.86 -8.02
CA ASP A 87 -20.17 -11.97 -7.35
C ASP A 87 -21.22 -11.53 -6.31
N GLY A 88 -21.31 -10.23 -6.00
CA GLY A 88 -22.38 -9.65 -5.18
C GLY A 88 -21.90 -8.81 -3.99
N TYR A 89 -22.66 -8.82 -2.89
CA TYR A 89 -22.35 -8.03 -1.70
C TYR A 89 -21.38 -8.77 -0.79
N TRP A 90 -20.30 -8.09 -0.42
CA TRP A 90 -19.28 -8.59 0.51
C TRP A 90 -19.11 -7.61 1.66
N SER A 91 -18.91 -8.13 2.86
CA SER A 91 -18.46 -7.32 3.98
C SER A 91 -16.98 -6.96 3.82
N TRP A 92 -16.53 -5.96 4.59
CA TRP A 92 -15.13 -5.53 4.59
C TRP A 92 -14.17 -6.68 4.90
N ASP A 93 -14.48 -7.50 5.92
CA ASP A 93 -13.61 -8.60 6.32
C ASP A 93 -13.53 -9.70 5.25
N GLU A 94 -14.66 -10.01 4.59
CA GLU A 94 -14.68 -11.00 3.51
C GLU A 94 -13.93 -10.52 2.25
N LEU A 95 -14.05 -9.23 1.92
CA LEU A 95 -13.31 -8.63 0.80
C LEU A 95 -11.80 -8.63 1.05
N VAL A 96 -11.37 -8.28 2.27
CA VAL A 96 -9.94 -8.35 2.65
C VAL A 96 -9.43 -9.78 2.62
N GLN A 97 -10.21 -10.75 3.12
CA GLN A 97 -9.86 -12.16 3.08
C GLN A 97 -9.69 -12.65 1.64
N SER A 98 -10.70 -12.44 0.79
CA SER A 98 -10.68 -12.87 -0.61
C SER A 98 -9.48 -12.29 -1.38
N LEU A 99 -9.21 -10.99 -1.22
CA LEU A 99 -8.07 -10.35 -1.88
C LEU A 99 -6.72 -10.84 -1.35
N THR A 100 -6.64 -11.19 -0.06
CA THR A 100 -5.42 -11.73 0.54
C THR A 100 -5.18 -13.16 0.04
N ASP A 101 -6.22 -13.99 -0.01
CA ASP A 101 -6.15 -15.37 -0.50
C ASP A 101 -5.64 -15.40 -1.97
N ASP A 102 -6.13 -14.54 -2.87
CA ASP A 102 -5.59 -14.40 -4.25
C ASP A 102 -4.09 -14.10 -4.26
N ILE A 103 -3.65 -13.17 -3.42
CA ILE A 103 -2.24 -12.78 -3.32
C ILE A 103 -1.41 -13.95 -2.79
N GLU A 104 -1.91 -14.70 -1.81
CA GLU A 104 -1.26 -15.88 -1.24
C GLU A 104 -1.13 -17.00 -2.28
N GLU A 105 -2.17 -17.31 -3.04
CA GLU A 105 -2.16 -18.31 -4.11
C GLU A 105 -1.16 -17.96 -5.22
N ARG A 106 -1.12 -16.68 -5.61
CA ARG A 106 -0.18 -16.18 -6.63
C ARG A 106 1.26 -16.18 -6.13
N LEU A 107 1.46 -15.84 -4.87
CA LEU A 107 2.76 -15.95 -4.22
C LEU A 107 3.22 -17.41 -4.20
N GLU A 108 2.36 -18.34 -3.78
CA GLU A 108 2.67 -19.77 -3.77
C GLU A 108 3.05 -20.27 -5.18
N THR A 109 2.23 -19.95 -6.17
CA THR A 109 2.47 -20.33 -7.58
C THR A 109 3.81 -19.80 -8.07
N THR A 110 4.13 -18.54 -7.75
CA THR A 110 5.39 -17.90 -8.14
C THR A 110 6.59 -18.57 -7.46
N LEU A 111 6.48 -18.87 -6.16
CA LEU A 111 7.53 -19.56 -5.41
C LEU A 111 7.77 -20.97 -5.95
N GLN A 112 6.71 -21.72 -6.24
CA GLN A 112 6.81 -23.05 -6.86
C GLN A 112 7.51 -22.98 -8.22
N ARG A 113 7.16 -21.99 -9.06
CA ARG A 113 7.81 -21.80 -10.37
C ARG A 113 9.30 -21.49 -10.21
N LEU A 114 9.66 -20.52 -9.38
CA LEU A 114 11.05 -20.13 -9.16
C LEU A 114 11.89 -21.27 -8.56
N GLN A 115 11.29 -22.13 -7.73
CA GLN A 115 11.96 -23.33 -7.23
C GLN A 115 12.19 -24.37 -8.33
N ARG A 116 11.20 -24.62 -9.19
CA ARG A 116 11.36 -25.51 -10.37
C ARG A 116 12.48 -25.02 -11.29
N GLU A 117 12.61 -23.70 -11.44
CA GLU A 117 13.67 -23.04 -12.20
C GLU A 117 15.02 -23.02 -11.45
N ASN A 118 15.13 -23.58 -10.23
CA ASN A 118 16.31 -23.52 -9.35
C ASN A 118 16.77 -22.09 -8.96
N ARG A 119 15.95 -21.08 -9.20
CA ARG A 119 16.25 -19.68 -8.90
C ARG A 119 16.08 -19.32 -7.42
N ILE A 120 15.31 -20.11 -6.68
CA ILE A 120 15.15 -20.00 -5.22
C ILE A 120 15.12 -21.38 -4.58
N ARG A 121 15.39 -21.45 -3.27
CA ARG A 121 15.33 -22.68 -2.47
C ARG A 121 14.73 -22.41 -1.10
N TYR A 122 13.90 -23.33 -0.61
CA TYR A 122 13.42 -23.26 0.77
C TYR A 122 14.52 -23.62 1.77
N SER A 123 14.70 -22.78 2.78
CA SER A 123 15.62 -22.93 3.90
C SER A 123 14.84 -23.21 5.18
N GLY A 124 14.75 -24.50 5.54
CA GLY A 124 14.04 -24.92 6.75
C GLY A 124 14.61 -24.34 8.05
N ARG A 125 15.92 -24.06 8.10
CA ARG A 125 16.57 -23.41 9.27
C ARG A 125 16.07 -22.00 9.51
N HIS A 126 15.79 -21.26 8.43
CA HIS A 126 15.38 -19.86 8.50
C HIS A 126 13.87 -19.67 8.31
N GLY A 127 13.13 -20.75 8.07
CA GLY A 127 11.67 -20.71 7.87
C GLY A 127 11.26 -19.89 6.63
N GLY A 128 12.09 -19.87 5.59
CA GLY A 128 11.87 -18.99 4.43
C GLY A 128 12.64 -19.42 3.19
N TYR A 129 12.67 -18.57 2.16
CA TYR A 129 13.31 -18.86 0.88
C TYR A 129 14.63 -18.09 0.73
N THR A 130 15.64 -18.71 0.14
CA THR A 130 16.89 -18.06 -0.29
C THR A 130 16.94 -18.04 -1.82
N ALA A 131 17.62 -17.05 -2.40
CA ALA A 131 17.98 -17.11 -3.81
C ALA A 131 18.86 -18.35 -4.07
N GLY A 132 18.65 -18.98 -5.22
CA GLY A 132 19.50 -20.02 -5.75
C GLY A 132 20.80 -19.40 -6.24
N ASP A 133 21.90 -20.11 -6.03
CA ASP A 133 23.19 -19.75 -6.60
C ASP A 133 23.15 -20.16 -8.09
N ASP A 134 22.55 -19.31 -8.93
CA ASP A 134 22.74 -19.41 -10.38
C ASP A 134 24.20 -19.05 -10.65
N GLY A 135 25.02 -20.10 -10.78
CA GLY A 135 26.48 -20.05 -10.72
C GLY A 135 27.12 -18.84 -11.39
N ARG A 136 27.95 -18.13 -10.62
CA ARG A 136 29.02 -17.27 -11.14
C ARG A 136 30.23 -18.12 -11.52
#